data_AF-A0A8X7UBR1-F1
#
_entry.id   AF-A0A8X7UBR1-F1
#
_cell.length_a   1.000
_cell.length_b   1.000
_cell.length_c   1.000
_cell.angle_alpha   90.00
_cell.angle_beta   90.00
_cell.angle_gamma   90.00
#
_symmetry.space_group_name_H-M   'P 1'
#
loop_
_entity.id
_entity.type
_entity.pdbx_description
1 polymer ?
#
loop_
_entity_poly.entity_id
_entity_poly.type
_entity_poly.pdbx_seq_one_letter_code
_entity_poly.pdbx_strand_id
1 'polypeptide(L)'
;MADQNRSSSVRIRIRRFIKIDNAYGEHFQFQSRAPFKSFDERLQESRFIFSGTVPPIGGYSRRHHSHEATIGYHSLCLRGFVVQVSLDPRNRLLEDVFRVIDNIGWCYTVLHVNPFCPRVVREFISNKPFNEDGALIQGFVYRFSTTVINQLMMTPSVEHSFQWKDVVQKQAIVGVKIVITHLTGGQCSGWTGFNLNALLNPFQVLYRVCERNWLPGPDSDLMMKKRLRLLYAVSKRKEIDFGQLVYEQVIDMARVTDLETGLIFPNLIYQLLVLQKEVPLLPGDEESIGRGLPIYGSESGRNEGSGLRGRRRLC
;
A
#
# COMPACT_ATOMS: atom_id res chain seq x y z
N MET A 1 17.94 -27.28 -30.13
CA MET A 1 18.99 -26.82 -29.17
C MET A 1 18.80 -25.35 -28.76
N ALA A 2 17.58 -24.92 -28.39
CA ALA A 2 17.27 -23.51 -28.09
C ALA A 2 16.84 -23.25 -26.62
N ASP A 3 16.50 -24.28 -25.84
CA ASP A 3 15.93 -24.11 -24.50
C ASP A 3 16.97 -23.98 -23.36
N GLN A 4 18.20 -24.44 -23.56
CA GLN A 4 19.23 -24.34 -22.52
C GLN A 4 19.79 -22.91 -22.34
N ASN A 5 19.68 -22.04 -23.36
CA ASN A 5 20.20 -20.66 -23.32
C ASN A 5 19.29 -19.64 -22.61
N ARG A 6 17.98 -19.90 -22.52
CA ARG A 6 17.04 -19.03 -21.79
C ARG A 6 17.21 -19.16 -20.27
N SER A 7 17.41 -20.39 -19.80
CA SER A 7 17.59 -20.71 -18.37
C SER A 7 18.92 -20.16 -17.81
N SER A 8 20.01 -20.23 -18.59
CA SER A 8 21.31 -19.69 -18.19
C SER A 8 21.31 -18.16 -18.09
N SER A 9 20.62 -17.47 -19.02
CA SER A 9 20.50 -16.02 -19.05
C SER A 9 19.70 -15.47 -17.85
N VAL A 10 18.62 -16.12 -17.45
CA VAL A 10 17.83 -15.75 -16.25
C VAL A 10 18.65 -15.94 -14.97
N ARG A 11 19.38 -17.05 -14.84
CA ARG A 11 20.26 -17.32 -13.68
C ARG A 11 21.41 -16.32 -13.56
N ILE A 12 22.02 -15.92 -14.68
CA ILE A 12 23.09 -14.89 -14.71
C ILE A 12 22.53 -13.50 -14.34
N ARG A 13 21.28 -13.19 -14.69
CA ARG A 13 20.64 -11.89 -14.41
C ARG A 13 20.19 -11.75 -12.96
N ILE A 14 19.64 -12.81 -12.37
CA ILE A 14 19.37 -12.91 -10.92
C ILE A 14 20.68 -12.69 -10.15
N ARG A 15 21.78 -13.34 -10.59
CA ARG A 15 23.12 -13.11 -10.04
C ARG A 15 23.62 -11.66 -10.16
N ARG A 16 23.16 -10.84 -11.11
CA ARG A 16 23.52 -9.41 -11.21
C ARG A 16 22.75 -8.53 -10.24
N PHE A 17 21.45 -8.80 -10.00
CA PHE A 17 20.70 -8.11 -8.95
C PHE A 17 21.30 -8.44 -7.57
N ILE A 18 21.64 -9.72 -7.35
CA ILE A 18 22.33 -10.20 -6.15
C ILE A 18 23.76 -9.64 -6.05
N LYS A 19 24.56 -9.57 -7.13
CA LYS A 19 25.94 -9.02 -7.11
C LYS A 19 26.01 -7.51 -6.83
N ILE A 20 24.95 -6.76 -7.13
CA ILE A 20 24.89 -5.33 -6.77
C ILE A 20 24.64 -5.17 -5.26
N ASP A 21 24.03 -6.17 -4.60
CA ASP A 21 23.75 -6.17 -3.15
C ASP A 21 24.78 -6.98 -2.31
N ASN A 22 25.51 -7.94 -2.89
CA ASN A 22 26.49 -8.81 -2.21
C ASN A 22 27.88 -8.15 -2.07
N ALA A 23 27.95 -6.94 -1.52
CA ALA A 23 29.19 -6.47 -0.89
C ALA A 23 29.44 -7.15 0.47
N TYR A 24 28.51 -7.97 0.95
CA TYR A 24 28.62 -8.73 2.20
C TYR A 24 28.27 -10.20 1.98
N GLY A 25 29.27 -11.06 2.22
CA GLY A 25 29.34 -12.53 2.35
C GLY A 25 28.15 -13.44 2.05
N GLU A 26 28.45 -14.58 1.41
CA GLU A 26 27.56 -15.73 1.24
C GLU A 26 27.28 -16.39 2.61
N HIS A 27 26.06 -16.18 3.14
CA HIS A 27 25.30 -16.92 4.17
C HIS A 27 24.39 -15.93 4.92
N PHE A 28 23.49 -15.25 4.21
CA PHE A 28 22.55 -14.30 4.82
C PHE A 28 21.20 -14.99 5.03
N GLN A 29 20.84 -15.25 6.29
CA GLN A 29 19.44 -15.35 6.70
C GLN A 29 18.90 -13.93 6.77
N PHE A 30 17.73 -13.66 6.19
CA PHE A 30 17.06 -12.36 6.35
C PHE A 30 16.89 -12.02 7.84
N GLN A 31 17.65 -11.03 8.31
CA GLN A 31 17.55 -10.45 9.64
C GLN A 31 17.05 -9.02 9.44
N SER A 32 15.75 -8.80 9.72
CA SER A 32 15.15 -7.47 9.54
C SER A 32 15.90 -6.42 10.35
N ARG A 33 16.07 -5.23 9.77
CA ARG A 33 16.74 -4.10 10.43
C ARG A 33 15.98 -3.59 11.66
N ALA A 34 14.69 -3.90 11.78
CA ALA A 34 13.88 -3.57 12.94
C ALA A 34 13.25 -4.85 13.52
N PRO A 35 13.12 -4.97 14.85
CA PRO A 35 12.42 -6.11 15.43
C PRO A 35 10.96 -6.13 14.93
N PHE A 36 10.53 -7.27 14.41
CA PHE A 36 9.13 -7.51 14.08
C PHE A 36 8.32 -7.56 15.38
N LYS A 37 7.49 -6.54 15.59
CA LYS A 37 6.50 -6.43 16.65
C LYS A 37 5.17 -6.95 16.14
N SER A 38 4.50 -7.74 16.95
CA SER A 38 3.12 -8.11 16.76
C SER A 38 2.20 -6.88 16.72
N PHE A 39 0.97 -7.07 16.23
CA PHE A 39 -0.04 -6.02 16.29
C PHE A 39 -0.35 -5.59 17.73
N ASP A 40 -0.40 -6.54 18.66
CA ASP A 40 -0.71 -6.26 20.08
C ASP A 40 0.38 -5.43 20.75
N GLU A 41 1.66 -5.74 20.50
CA GLU A 41 2.79 -4.92 20.99
C GLU A 41 2.70 -3.48 20.47
N ARG A 42 2.43 -3.32 19.16
CA ARG A 42 2.22 -2.00 18.55
C ARG A 42 1.04 -1.26 19.18
N LEU A 43 -0.05 -1.96 19.46
CA LEU A 43 -1.24 -1.39 20.08
C LEU A 43 -0.97 -0.92 21.51
N GLN A 44 -0.18 -1.66 22.30
CA GLN A 44 0.19 -1.23 23.64
C GLN A 44 1.11 -0.01 23.61
N GLU A 45 2.12 0.00 22.74
CA GLU A 45 3.02 1.14 22.56
C GLU A 45 2.28 2.39 22.07
N SER A 46 1.38 2.24 21.10
CA SER A 46 0.60 3.35 20.57
C SER A 46 -0.35 3.93 21.62
N ARG A 47 -0.96 3.11 22.47
CA ARG A 47 -1.81 3.59 23.57
C ARG A 47 -1.06 4.48 24.55
N PHE A 48 0.23 4.21 24.80
CA PHE A 48 1.07 5.08 25.62
C PHE A 48 1.33 6.43 24.95
N ILE A 49 1.56 6.43 23.63
CA ILE A 49 1.81 7.64 22.84
C ILE A 49 0.56 8.54 22.76
N PHE A 50 -0.61 7.93 22.59
CA PHE A 50 -1.88 8.63 22.38
C PHE A 50 -2.75 8.72 23.65
N SER A 51 -2.20 8.36 24.82
CA SER A 51 -2.93 8.47 26.09
C SER A 51 -3.31 9.94 26.34
N GLY A 52 -4.61 10.25 26.34
CA GLY A 52 -5.13 11.60 26.60
C GLY A 52 -5.21 12.54 25.39
N THR A 53 -4.82 12.14 24.18
CA THR A 53 -4.78 13.04 23.00
C THR A 53 -6.04 13.06 22.15
N VAL A 54 -7.04 12.24 22.47
CA VAL A 54 -8.31 12.17 21.74
C VAL A 54 -9.40 12.84 22.60
N PRO A 55 -9.56 14.18 22.51
CA PRO A 55 -10.53 14.88 23.33
C PRO A 55 -11.95 14.41 22.97
N PRO A 56 -12.79 14.07 23.96
CA PRO A 56 -14.22 13.93 23.71
C PRO A 56 -14.79 15.30 23.36
N ILE A 57 -15.53 15.40 22.26
CA ILE A 57 -16.32 16.60 21.98
C ILE A 57 -17.68 16.42 22.68
N GLY A 58 -17.84 17.08 23.82
CA GLY A 58 -19.12 17.08 24.56
C GLY A 58 -20.28 17.55 23.67
N GLY A 59 -21.43 16.89 23.77
CA GLY A 59 -22.64 17.25 23.03
C GLY A 59 -22.75 16.73 21.60
N TYR A 60 -21.70 16.08 21.05
CA TYR A 60 -21.78 15.45 19.73
C TYR A 60 -22.42 14.07 19.80
N SER A 61 -23.75 14.02 19.62
CA SER A 61 -24.53 12.78 19.46
C SER A 61 -24.56 12.28 18.00
N ARG A 62 -24.06 13.10 17.04
CA ARG A 62 -24.08 12.80 15.61
C ARG A 62 -22.73 12.26 15.15
N ARG A 63 -22.76 11.20 14.33
CA ARG A 63 -21.57 10.64 13.64
C ARG A 63 -20.90 11.61 12.66
N HIS A 64 -21.65 12.61 12.17
CA HIS A 64 -21.19 13.54 11.14
C HIS A 64 -21.21 14.95 11.71
N HIS A 65 -20.13 15.68 11.46
CA HIS A 65 -19.98 17.03 12.01
C HIS A 65 -20.81 18.10 11.30
N SER A 66 -21.18 17.86 10.05
CA SER A 66 -21.88 18.80 9.18
C SER A 66 -22.89 18.10 8.28
N HIS A 67 -23.74 18.88 7.62
CA HIS A 67 -24.68 18.35 6.64
C HIS A 67 -23.93 17.85 5.40
N GLU A 68 -22.88 18.54 5.00
CA GLU A 68 -21.97 18.19 3.91
C GLU A 68 -21.30 16.84 4.17
N ALA A 69 -20.82 16.60 5.39
CA ALA A 69 -20.28 15.30 5.79
C ALA A 69 -21.34 14.20 5.70
N THR A 70 -22.58 14.50 6.06
CA THR A 70 -23.69 13.54 5.95
C THR A 70 -23.97 13.18 4.49
N ILE A 71 -24.07 14.17 3.60
CA ILE A 71 -24.23 13.96 2.15
C ILE A 71 -23.04 13.18 1.58
N GLY A 72 -21.82 13.55 1.96
CA GLY A 72 -20.60 12.87 1.58
C GLY A 72 -20.64 11.40 1.96
N TYR A 73 -21.01 11.09 3.21
CA TYR A 73 -21.17 9.71 3.67
C TYR A 73 -22.13 8.89 2.80
N HIS A 74 -23.30 9.46 2.46
CA HIS A 74 -24.27 8.77 1.59
C HIS A 74 -23.69 8.46 0.21
N SER A 75 -22.90 9.36 -0.37
CA SER A 75 -22.18 9.10 -1.63
C SER A 75 -21.14 7.97 -1.48
N LEU A 76 -20.39 7.97 -0.37
CA LEU A 76 -19.40 6.92 -0.07
C LEU A 76 -20.03 5.53 0.12
N CYS A 77 -21.28 5.45 0.56
CA CYS A 77 -21.99 4.17 0.69
C CYS A 77 -22.20 3.45 -0.65
N LEU A 78 -22.20 4.18 -1.77
CA LEU A 78 -22.33 3.61 -3.11
C LEU A 78 -21.00 3.08 -3.66
N ARG A 79 -19.88 3.43 -3.01
CA ARG A 79 -18.53 3.12 -3.46
C ARG A 79 -18.02 1.83 -2.81
N GLY A 80 -17.36 1.00 -3.61
CA GLY A 80 -16.64 -0.18 -3.12
C GLY A 80 -15.33 0.19 -2.41
N PHE A 81 -14.65 -0.81 -1.84
CA PHE A 81 -13.36 -0.63 -1.16
C PHE A 81 -12.22 -1.32 -1.91
N VAL A 82 -11.05 -0.67 -1.92
CA VAL A 82 -9.79 -1.29 -2.37
C VAL A 82 -9.10 -1.94 -1.18
N VAL A 83 -9.38 -3.22 -0.94
CA VAL A 83 -8.79 -4.00 0.14
C VAL A 83 -7.28 -4.15 -0.07
N GLN A 84 -6.51 -3.93 1.00
CA GLN A 84 -5.05 -4.06 0.99
C GLN A 84 -4.62 -5.53 0.98
N VAL A 85 -3.43 -5.79 0.43
CA VAL A 85 -2.81 -7.12 0.39
C VAL A 85 -1.94 -7.33 1.62
N SER A 86 -1.82 -8.58 2.07
CA SER A 86 -0.90 -8.98 3.13
C SER A 86 0.17 -9.93 2.59
N LEU A 87 1.38 -9.83 3.14
CA LEU A 87 2.48 -10.75 2.85
C LEU A 87 2.79 -11.58 4.11
N ASP A 88 2.97 -12.89 3.96
CA ASP A 88 3.40 -13.74 5.08
C ASP A 88 4.94 -13.72 5.18
N PRO A 89 5.53 -13.18 6.26
CA PRO A 89 6.98 -13.13 6.45
C PRO A 89 7.61 -14.53 6.58
N ARG A 90 6.82 -15.58 6.86
CA ARG A 90 7.30 -16.97 6.92
C ARG A 90 7.41 -17.61 5.54
N ASN A 91 6.82 -16.99 4.51
CA ASN A 91 6.90 -17.51 3.14
C ASN A 91 8.28 -17.19 2.53
N ARG A 92 9.14 -18.21 2.44
CA ARG A 92 10.49 -18.10 1.88
C ARG A 92 10.52 -17.59 0.43
N LEU A 93 9.45 -17.79 -0.34
CA LEU A 93 9.36 -17.26 -1.72
C LEU A 93 9.28 -15.73 -1.75
N LEU A 94 8.99 -15.08 -0.62
CA LEU A 94 8.90 -13.64 -0.48
C LEU A 94 10.15 -13.02 0.14
N GLU A 95 11.23 -13.77 0.38
CA GLU A 95 12.45 -13.26 1.03
C GLU A 95 13.06 -12.07 0.27
N ASP A 96 13.16 -12.17 -1.06
CA ASP A 96 13.62 -11.06 -1.91
C ASP A 96 12.69 -9.84 -1.86
N VAL A 97 11.38 -10.07 -1.72
CA VAL A 97 10.37 -9.00 -1.60
C VAL A 97 10.53 -8.28 -0.27
N PHE A 98 10.60 -9.02 0.83
CA PHE A 98 10.81 -8.47 2.17
C PHE A 98 12.14 -7.75 2.28
N ARG A 99 13.22 -8.24 1.66
CA ARG A 99 14.49 -7.52 1.62
C ARG A 99 14.34 -6.12 0.99
N VAL A 100 13.61 -6.00 -0.11
CA VAL A 100 13.38 -4.68 -0.74
C VAL A 100 12.54 -3.77 0.14
N ILE A 101 11.49 -4.30 0.78
CA ILE A 101 10.59 -3.51 1.66
C ILE A 101 11.30 -3.09 2.96
N ASP A 102 12.07 -3.98 3.57
CA ASP A 102 12.80 -3.75 4.82
C ASP A 102 13.91 -2.71 4.62
N ASN A 103 14.58 -2.72 3.46
CA ASN A 103 15.60 -1.74 3.11
C ASN A 103 15.10 -0.28 3.12
N ILE A 104 13.80 -0.06 2.95
CA ILE A 104 13.16 1.27 3.04
C ILE A 104 12.30 1.43 4.31
N GLY A 105 12.28 0.42 5.18
CA GLY A 105 11.54 0.45 6.45
C GLY A 105 10.02 0.36 6.31
N TRP A 106 9.49 -0.26 5.25
CA TRP A 106 8.04 -0.27 4.96
C TRP A 106 7.34 -1.58 5.31
N CYS A 107 7.95 -2.44 6.15
CA CYS A 107 7.44 -3.79 6.43
C CYS A 107 5.99 -3.79 6.96
N TYR A 108 5.64 -2.89 7.87
CA TYR A 108 4.28 -2.83 8.43
C TYR A 108 3.22 -2.30 7.48
N THR A 109 3.59 -1.82 6.29
CA THR A 109 2.62 -1.47 5.24
C THR A 109 2.03 -2.71 4.55
N VAL A 110 2.64 -3.89 4.73
CA VAL A 110 2.22 -5.18 4.17
C VAL A 110 1.99 -6.26 5.22
N LEU A 111 2.33 -5.97 6.48
CA LEU A 111 2.09 -6.84 7.63
C LEU A 111 0.90 -6.33 8.44
N HIS A 112 0.22 -7.24 9.14
CA HIS A 112 -0.88 -6.90 10.05
C HIS A 112 -2.02 -6.12 9.38
N VAL A 113 -2.34 -6.47 8.13
CA VAL A 113 -3.49 -5.91 7.38
C VAL A 113 -4.78 -6.53 7.94
N ASN A 114 -5.29 -5.88 8.99
CA ASN A 114 -6.48 -6.31 9.71
C ASN A 114 -7.76 -5.87 9.00
N PRO A 115 -8.89 -6.58 9.22
CA PRO A 115 -10.22 -6.15 8.75
C PRO A 115 -10.57 -4.74 9.19
N PHE A 116 -11.52 -4.13 8.47
CA PHE A 116 -12.04 -2.81 8.78
C PHE A 116 -13.56 -2.81 8.86
N CYS A 117 -14.11 -1.93 9.70
CA CYS A 117 -15.55 -1.63 9.69
C CYS A 117 -15.85 -0.61 8.58
N PRO A 118 -16.64 -0.96 7.55
CA PRO A 118 -16.93 -0.07 6.42
C PRO A 118 -17.52 1.28 6.84
N ARG A 119 -18.51 1.27 7.74
CA ARG A 119 -19.14 2.47 8.29
C ARG A 119 -18.16 3.43 8.93
N VAL A 120 -17.24 2.93 9.75
CA VAL A 120 -16.22 3.77 10.41
C VAL A 120 -15.27 4.38 9.39
N VAL A 121 -14.85 3.62 8.36
CA VAL A 121 -13.99 4.15 7.30
C VAL A 121 -14.71 5.24 6.49
N ARG A 122 -15.99 5.05 6.17
CA ARG A 122 -16.79 6.07 5.47
C ARG A 122 -17.02 7.30 6.34
N GLU A 123 -17.29 7.11 7.63
CA GLU A 123 -17.41 8.20 8.62
C GLU A 123 -16.11 9.03 8.63
N PHE A 124 -14.95 8.37 8.72
CA PHE A 124 -13.64 9.02 8.65
C PHE A 124 -13.47 9.89 7.40
N ILE A 125 -13.73 9.32 6.23
CA ILE A 125 -13.53 10.03 4.95
C ILE A 125 -14.49 11.21 4.84
N SER A 126 -15.77 11.00 5.19
CA SER A 126 -16.81 12.03 5.11
C SER A 126 -16.61 13.18 6.10
N ASN A 127 -16.01 12.91 7.25
CA ASN A 127 -15.73 13.92 8.26
C ASN A 127 -14.42 14.67 8.00
N LYS A 128 -13.66 14.32 6.95
CA LYS A 128 -12.38 14.96 6.67
C LYS A 128 -12.50 16.09 5.63
N PRO A 129 -11.90 17.27 5.87
CA PRO A 129 -11.22 17.71 7.09
C PRO A 129 -12.21 18.16 8.18
N PHE A 130 -12.04 17.68 9.42
CA PHE A 130 -12.80 18.19 10.57
C PHE A 130 -12.03 19.34 11.25
N ASN A 131 -10.72 19.19 11.41
CA ASN A 131 -9.78 20.24 11.78
C ASN A 131 -8.45 20.02 11.02
N GLU A 132 -7.48 20.91 11.22
CA GLU A 132 -6.15 20.87 10.55
C GLU A 132 -5.47 19.49 10.67
N ASP A 133 -5.72 18.76 11.77
CA ASP A 133 -4.93 17.58 12.15
C ASP A 133 -5.71 16.27 12.30
N GLY A 134 -7.02 16.21 11.98
CA GLY A 134 -7.83 15.07 12.39
C GLY A 134 -9.21 14.91 11.77
N ALA A 135 -9.84 13.79 12.11
CA ALA A 135 -11.19 13.42 11.70
C ALA A 135 -12.03 13.07 12.94
N LEU A 136 -13.27 13.54 12.95
CA LEU A 136 -14.24 13.20 13.99
C LEU A 136 -14.78 11.78 13.75
N ILE A 137 -14.69 10.92 14.75
CA ILE A 137 -15.26 9.57 14.75
C ILE A 137 -15.93 9.34 16.09
N GLN A 138 -17.24 9.07 16.07
CA GLN A 138 -18.01 8.74 17.28
C GLN A 138 -17.78 9.71 18.46
N GLY A 139 -17.72 11.02 18.17
CA GLY A 139 -17.52 12.07 19.18
C GLY A 139 -16.07 12.29 19.63
N PHE A 140 -15.11 11.62 18.99
CA PHE A 140 -13.68 11.68 19.27
C PHE A 140 -12.88 12.18 18.07
N VAL A 141 -11.87 13.02 18.28
CA VAL A 141 -11.00 13.52 17.20
C VAL A 141 -9.75 12.66 17.08
N TYR A 142 -9.67 11.87 16.02
CA TYR A 142 -8.50 11.06 15.71
C TYR A 142 -7.53 11.86 14.86
N ARG A 143 -6.24 11.82 15.22
CA ARG A 143 -5.21 12.53 14.47
C ARG A 143 -4.93 11.81 13.16
N PHE A 144 -4.75 12.57 12.09
CA PHE A 144 -4.32 12.07 10.80
C PHE A 144 -3.44 13.11 10.12
N SER A 145 -2.13 12.91 10.27
CA SER A 145 -1.08 13.70 9.64
C SER A 145 0.02 12.75 9.14
N THR A 146 0.93 13.26 8.31
CA THR A 146 2.07 12.49 7.79
C THR A 146 2.88 11.83 8.91
N THR A 147 3.18 12.59 9.98
CA THR A 147 3.90 12.12 11.16
C THR A 147 3.15 11.01 11.89
N VAL A 148 1.83 11.16 12.12
CA VAL A 148 1.03 10.14 12.81
C VAL A 148 0.95 8.86 11.99
N ILE A 149 0.79 8.97 10.66
CA ILE A 149 0.81 7.81 9.77
C ILE A 149 2.17 7.10 9.84
N ASN A 150 3.27 7.84 9.71
CA ASN A 150 4.61 7.25 9.77
C ASN A 150 4.88 6.57 11.11
N GLN A 151 4.54 7.22 12.21
CA GLN A 151 4.74 6.70 13.56
C GLN A 151 3.94 5.41 13.78
N LEU A 152 2.65 5.40 13.44
CA LEU A 152 1.79 4.24 13.65
C LEU A 152 2.09 3.09 12.69
N MET A 153 2.53 3.40 11.47
CA MET A 153 3.00 2.40 10.49
C MET A 153 4.47 2.04 10.66
N MET A 154 5.14 2.60 11.68
CA MET A 154 6.56 2.39 11.98
C MET A 154 7.47 2.57 10.74
N THR A 155 7.12 3.53 9.88
CA THR A 155 7.92 3.90 8.71
C THR A 155 8.84 5.08 9.07
N PRO A 156 10.02 5.19 8.43
CA PRO A 156 10.94 6.29 8.68
C PRO A 156 10.28 7.66 8.43
N SER A 157 10.55 8.63 9.29
CA SER A 157 10.26 10.04 9.01
C SER A 157 11.29 10.56 8.02
N VAL A 158 10.85 11.27 6.98
CA VAL A 158 11.72 11.78 5.93
C VAL A 158 11.49 13.28 5.79
N GLU A 159 12.52 14.09 6.06
CA GLU A 159 12.41 15.56 5.96
C GLU A 159 12.18 16.03 4.52
N HIS A 160 12.85 15.37 3.56
CA HIS A 160 12.79 15.71 2.14
C HIS A 160 12.44 14.48 1.31
N SER A 161 11.15 14.21 1.18
CA SER A 161 10.64 13.08 0.39
C SER A 161 11.12 13.16 -1.06
N PHE A 162 11.72 12.07 -1.54
CA PHE A 162 12.20 11.98 -2.91
C PHE A 162 11.03 12.12 -3.89
N GLN A 163 11.18 13.05 -4.84
CA GLN A 163 10.14 13.39 -5.83
C GLN A 163 10.01 12.29 -6.91
N TRP A 164 9.52 11.13 -6.52
CA TRP A 164 9.42 9.92 -7.36
C TRP A 164 8.47 10.10 -8.55
N LYS A 165 7.46 10.98 -8.42
CA LYS A 165 6.53 11.37 -9.49
C LYS A 165 7.29 12.00 -10.67
N ASP A 166 8.36 12.74 -10.36
CA ASP A 166 9.13 13.60 -11.26
C ASP A 166 10.51 13.06 -11.64
N VAL A 167 10.83 11.81 -11.27
CA VAL A 167 12.10 11.09 -11.56
C VAL A 167 12.53 11.08 -13.03
N VAL A 168 11.73 11.66 -13.92
CA VAL A 168 11.89 11.60 -15.36
C VAL A 168 11.59 12.94 -16.05
N GLN A 169 11.46 14.05 -15.33
CA GLN A 169 10.93 15.29 -15.93
C GLN A 169 11.83 15.91 -17.03
N LYS A 170 13.10 15.52 -17.15
CA LYS A 170 13.95 15.95 -18.29
C LYS A 170 13.71 15.17 -19.59
N GLN A 171 13.09 13.99 -19.58
CA GLN A 171 12.51 13.35 -20.78
C GLN A 171 11.56 12.21 -20.38
N ALA A 172 10.25 12.47 -20.38
CA ALA A 172 9.17 11.53 -20.03
C ALA A 172 9.36 10.11 -20.60
N ILE A 173 9.86 10.01 -21.84
CA ILE A 173 10.10 8.75 -22.55
C ILE A 173 11.39 8.06 -22.07
N VAL A 174 12.48 8.82 -21.89
CA VAL A 174 13.79 8.28 -21.52
C VAL A 174 13.76 7.66 -20.12
N GLY A 175 13.13 8.29 -19.15
CA GLY A 175 13.12 7.71 -17.80
C GLY A 175 12.11 6.60 -17.60
N VAL A 176 11.01 6.51 -18.37
CA VAL A 176 10.17 5.29 -18.37
C VAL A 176 10.96 4.11 -18.95
N LYS A 177 11.78 4.34 -19.98
CA LYS A 177 12.72 3.34 -20.51
C LYS A 177 13.73 2.88 -19.45
N ILE A 178 14.36 3.78 -18.71
CA ILE A 178 15.30 3.42 -17.63
C ILE A 178 14.62 2.58 -16.56
N VAL A 179 13.44 3.02 -16.10
CA VAL A 179 12.62 2.33 -15.09
C VAL A 179 12.31 0.89 -15.54
N ILE A 180 11.77 0.72 -16.75
CA ILE A 180 11.41 -0.61 -17.26
C ILE A 180 12.64 -1.49 -17.46
N THR A 181 13.70 -0.94 -18.04
CA THR A 181 14.95 -1.70 -18.26
C THR A 181 15.50 -2.19 -16.92
N HIS A 182 15.45 -1.36 -15.88
CA HIS A 182 15.90 -1.75 -14.55
C HIS A 182 15.03 -2.85 -13.93
N LEU A 183 13.72 -2.65 -13.87
CA LEU A 183 12.79 -3.56 -13.18
C LEU A 183 12.60 -4.90 -13.89
N THR A 184 12.90 -4.97 -15.19
CA THR A 184 12.84 -6.21 -16.00
C THR A 184 14.21 -6.90 -16.16
N GLY A 185 15.27 -6.36 -15.55
CA GLY A 185 16.63 -6.86 -15.74
C GLY A 185 17.08 -6.81 -17.22
N GLY A 186 16.59 -5.83 -17.96
CA GLY A 186 16.87 -5.61 -19.39
C GLY A 186 16.08 -6.48 -20.35
N GLN A 187 15.04 -7.22 -19.92
CA GLN A 187 14.15 -7.92 -20.86
C GLN A 187 13.36 -6.97 -21.75
N CYS A 188 12.94 -5.82 -21.20
CA CYS A 188 12.25 -4.78 -21.95
C CYS A 188 13.12 -3.52 -22.00
N SER A 189 13.27 -2.92 -23.17
CA SER A 189 14.06 -1.70 -23.39
C SER A 189 13.23 -0.42 -23.39
N GLY A 190 11.97 -0.48 -22.93
CA GLY A 190 11.02 0.63 -23.02
C GLY A 190 9.57 0.19 -22.77
N TRP A 191 8.64 1.13 -22.89
CA TRP A 191 7.19 0.89 -22.73
C TRP A 191 6.62 -0.02 -23.82
N THR A 192 7.08 0.15 -25.06
CA THR A 192 6.61 -0.68 -26.19
C THR A 192 7.01 -2.14 -25.97
N GLY A 193 6.02 -3.03 -25.94
CA GLY A 193 6.23 -4.47 -25.70
C GLY A 193 6.43 -4.85 -24.23
N PHE A 194 6.37 -3.88 -23.31
CA PHE A 194 6.38 -4.16 -21.87
C PHE A 194 5.09 -4.84 -21.44
N ASN A 195 5.21 -5.80 -20.54
CA ASN A 195 4.10 -6.37 -19.77
C ASN A 195 4.59 -6.68 -18.35
N LEU A 196 3.66 -6.76 -17.39
CA LEU A 196 4.01 -6.98 -15.97
C LEU A 196 4.72 -8.32 -15.71
N ASN A 197 4.52 -9.32 -16.56
CA ASN A 197 5.20 -10.62 -16.42
C ASN A 197 6.69 -10.54 -16.80
N ALA A 198 7.13 -9.47 -17.46
CA ALA A 198 8.54 -9.22 -17.76
C ALA A 198 9.31 -8.65 -16.55
N LEU A 199 8.62 -8.23 -15.48
CA LEU A 199 9.27 -7.77 -14.26
C LEU A 199 10.03 -8.92 -13.60
N LEU A 200 11.15 -8.62 -12.94
CA LEU A 200 11.82 -9.58 -12.07
C LEU A 200 10.87 -10.01 -10.94
N ASN A 201 10.98 -11.27 -10.50
CA ASN A 201 10.09 -11.88 -9.50
C ASN A 201 9.74 -10.98 -8.30
N PRO A 202 10.69 -10.34 -7.58
CA PRO A 202 10.32 -9.48 -6.46
C PRO A 202 9.47 -8.29 -6.90
N PHE A 203 9.72 -7.72 -8.08
CA PHE A 203 8.97 -6.58 -8.60
C PHE A 203 7.59 -6.94 -9.14
N GLN A 204 7.33 -8.20 -9.50
CA GLN A 204 5.97 -8.67 -9.81
C GLN A 204 5.07 -8.61 -8.57
N VAL A 205 5.58 -9.14 -7.44
CA VAL A 205 4.86 -9.10 -6.15
C VAL A 205 4.75 -7.67 -5.65
N LEU A 206 5.84 -6.91 -5.67
CA LEU A 206 5.84 -5.51 -5.24
C LEU A 206 4.93 -4.63 -6.09
N TYR A 207 4.71 -4.95 -7.38
CA TYR A 207 3.72 -4.24 -8.18
C TYR A 207 2.30 -4.43 -7.63
N ARG A 208 1.93 -5.65 -7.21
CA ARG A 208 0.62 -5.90 -6.58
C ARG A 208 0.51 -5.22 -5.21
N VAL A 209 1.59 -5.21 -4.43
CA VAL A 209 1.67 -4.41 -3.19
C VAL A 209 1.47 -2.94 -3.50
N CYS A 210 2.15 -2.41 -4.51
CA CYS A 210 2.04 -1.01 -4.91
C CYS A 210 0.62 -0.67 -5.36
N GLU A 211 -0.04 -1.53 -6.13
CA GLU A 211 -1.43 -1.37 -6.59
C GLU A 211 -2.44 -1.30 -5.45
N ARG A 212 -2.17 -1.88 -4.28
CA ARG A 212 -3.16 -2.01 -3.20
C ARG A 212 -2.81 -1.24 -1.94
N ASN A 213 -1.52 -1.21 -1.57
CA ASN A 213 -1.05 -0.74 -0.27
C ASN A 213 -0.31 0.60 -0.34
N TRP A 214 0.26 0.98 -1.49
CA TRP A 214 1.08 2.19 -1.59
C TRP A 214 0.51 3.24 -2.54
N LEU A 215 0.02 2.81 -3.70
CA LEU A 215 -0.51 3.67 -4.76
C LEU A 215 -1.72 3.02 -5.48
N PRO A 216 -2.84 2.83 -4.75
CA PRO A 216 -4.10 2.38 -5.33
C PRO A 216 -4.69 3.40 -6.29
N GLY A 217 -5.47 2.90 -7.24
CA GLY A 217 -6.05 3.70 -8.31
C GLY A 217 -6.40 2.88 -9.53
N PRO A 218 -6.97 3.52 -10.57
CA PRO A 218 -7.52 2.84 -11.74
C PRO A 218 -6.44 2.14 -12.56
N ASP A 219 -6.84 1.08 -13.25
CA ASP A 219 -6.00 0.34 -14.19
C ASP A 219 -5.84 1.11 -15.50
N SER A 220 -4.95 2.10 -15.45
CA SER A 220 -4.58 2.95 -16.59
C SER A 220 -3.08 2.91 -16.82
N ASP A 221 -2.66 3.13 -18.07
CA ASP A 221 -1.25 3.28 -18.44
C ASP A 221 -0.53 4.33 -17.60
N LEU A 222 -1.21 5.44 -17.30
CA LEU A 222 -0.67 6.51 -16.48
C LEU A 222 -0.39 6.03 -15.05
N MET A 223 -1.33 5.32 -14.45
CA MET A 223 -1.18 4.79 -13.10
C MET A 223 -0.12 3.69 -13.05
N MET A 224 -0.09 2.80 -14.04
CA MET A 224 0.95 1.77 -14.17
C MET A 224 2.35 2.40 -14.24
N LYS A 225 2.53 3.46 -15.03
CA LYS A 225 3.80 4.21 -15.10
C LYS A 225 4.16 4.84 -13.75
N LYS A 226 3.19 5.41 -13.02
CA LYS A 226 3.43 5.95 -11.67
C LYS A 226 3.89 4.86 -10.69
N ARG A 227 3.21 3.70 -10.68
CA ARG A 227 3.58 2.54 -9.85
C ARG A 227 4.98 2.04 -10.18
N LEU A 228 5.34 1.91 -11.46
CA LEU A 228 6.69 1.50 -11.87
C LEU A 228 7.76 2.52 -11.46
N ARG A 229 7.48 3.83 -11.53
CA ARG A 229 8.41 4.86 -11.03
C ARG A 229 8.63 4.76 -9.53
N LEU A 230 7.55 4.53 -8.76
CA LEU A 230 7.65 4.31 -7.32
C LEU A 230 8.50 3.06 -7.02
N LEU A 231 8.24 1.94 -7.70
CA LEU A 231 9.04 0.70 -7.55
C LEU A 231 10.51 0.89 -7.89
N TYR A 232 10.82 1.71 -8.91
CA TYR A 232 12.19 2.06 -9.25
C TYR A 232 12.86 2.90 -8.16
N ALA A 233 12.14 3.88 -7.59
CA ALA A 233 12.67 4.66 -6.47
C ALA A 233 12.93 3.77 -5.24
N VAL A 234 12.01 2.85 -4.94
CA VAL A 234 12.15 1.83 -3.89
C VAL A 234 13.34 0.91 -4.15
N SER A 235 13.52 0.40 -5.37
CA SER A 235 14.67 -0.46 -5.72
C SER A 235 16.01 0.27 -5.62
N LYS A 236 16.00 1.59 -5.78
CA LYS A 236 17.15 2.48 -5.59
C LYS A 236 17.30 2.99 -4.16
N ARG A 237 16.50 2.47 -3.22
CA ARG A 237 16.52 2.83 -1.79
C ARG A 237 16.40 4.34 -1.57
N LYS A 238 15.58 5.00 -2.39
CA LYS A 238 15.29 6.43 -2.24
C LYS A 238 14.37 6.63 -1.05
N GLU A 239 14.69 7.63 -0.24
CA GLU A 239 13.89 8.02 0.92
C GLU A 239 12.58 8.64 0.45
N ILE A 240 11.47 7.97 0.71
CA ILE A 240 10.13 8.42 0.36
C ILE A 240 9.33 8.43 1.65
N ASP A 241 8.69 9.55 1.95
CA ASP A 241 7.80 9.65 3.10
C ASP A 241 6.51 8.88 2.80
N PHE A 242 6.29 7.77 3.52
CA PHE A 242 5.09 6.95 3.38
C PHE A 242 3.84 7.67 3.88
N GLY A 243 3.96 8.36 5.01
CA GLY A 243 2.90 9.17 5.60
C GLY A 243 2.41 10.26 4.65
N GLN A 244 3.32 10.97 3.98
CA GLN A 244 2.98 11.94 2.94
C GLN A 244 2.30 11.27 1.75
N LEU A 245 2.83 10.15 1.27
CA LEU A 245 2.25 9.38 0.16
C LEU A 245 0.79 9.00 0.44
N VAL A 246 0.50 8.50 1.65
CA VAL A 246 -0.86 8.12 2.05
C VAL A 246 -1.73 9.34 2.29
N TYR A 247 -1.22 10.35 3.01
CA TYR A 247 -1.97 11.54 3.38
C TYR A 247 -2.51 12.25 2.15
N GLU A 248 -1.65 12.55 1.16
CA GLU A 248 -2.05 13.22 -0.09
C GLU A 248 -3.17 12.45 -0.79
N GLN A 249 -3.03 11.13 -0.94
CA GLN A 249 -4.01 10.28 -1.61
C GLN A 249 -5.36 10.24 -0.88
N VAL A 250 -5.37 10.19 0.45
CA VAL A 250 -6.61 10.19 1.23
C VAL A 250 -7.31 11.54 1.16
N ILE A 251 -6.57 12.65 1.25
CA ILE A 251 -7.12 14.00 1.09
C ILE A 251 -7.71 14.19 -0.30
N ASP A 252 -7.00 13.75 -1.35
CA ASP A 252 -7.49 13.84 -2.72
C ASP A 252 -8.74 12.99 -2.92
N MET A 253 -8.75 11.75 -2.41
CA MET A 253 -9.91 10.85 -2.53
C MET A 253 -11.15 11.37 -1.79
N ALA A 254 -10.99 12.02 -0.64
CA ALA A 254 -12.09 12.65 0.09
C ALA A 254 -12.78 13.77 -0.72
N ARG A 255 -12.09 14.36 -1.70
CA ARG A 255 -12.63 15.38 -2.61
C ARG A 255 -13.27 14.79 -3.88
N VAL A 256 -13.09 13.50 -4.14
CA VAL A 256 -13.61 12.83 -5.34
C VAL A 256 -15.05 12.37 -5.12
N THR A 257 -15.94 12.78 -6.02
CA THR A 257 -17.37 12.43 -6.03
C THR A 257 -17.73 11.31 -7.01
N ASP A 258 -16.76 10.80 -7.77
CA ASP A 258 -16.96 9.69 -8.70
C ASP A 258 -17.30 8.38 -7.96
N LEU A 259 -18.45 7.80 -8.31
CA LEU A 259 -19.00 6.61 -7.68
C LEU A 259 -18.28 5.32 -8.11
N GLU A 260 -17.64 5.31 -9.28
CA GLU A 260 -16.90 4.14 -9.78
C GLU A 260 -15.52 4.01 -9.13
N THR A 261 -15.01 5.10 -8.53
CA THR A 261 -13.71 5.09 -7.87
C THR A 261 -13.82 4.44 -6.49
N GLY A 262 -13.19 3.28 -6.30
CA GLY A 262 -13.14 2.61 -4.99
C GLY A 262 -12.46 3.44 -3.89
N LEU A 263 -12.91 3.27 -2.65
CA LEU A 263 -12.32 3.87 -1.45
C LEU A 263 -10.99 3.19 -1.13
N ILE A 264 -9.93 3.99 -1.06
CA ILE A 264 -8.56 3.51 -0.88
C ILE A 264 -8.15 3.48 0.60
N PHE A 265 -7.18 2.61 0.92
CA PHE A 265 -6.61 2.45 2.26
C PHE A 265 -7.59 2.17 3.41
N PRO A 266 -8.67 1.39 3.22
CA PRO A 266 -9.64 1.18 4.29
C PRO A 266 -9.04 0.44 5.50
N ASN A 267 -8.17 -0.56 5.25
CA ASN A 267 -7.49 -1.29 6.31
C ASN A 267 -6.55 -0.38 7.11
N LEU A 268 -5.72 0.40 6.42
CA LEU A 268 -4.79 1.35 7.04
C LEU A 268 -5.55 2.43 7.82
N ILE A 269 -6.59 3.04 7.25
CA ILE A 269 -7.41 4.05 7.94
C ILE A 269 -7.94 3.47 9.24
N TYR A 270 -8.63 2.33 9.19
CA TYR A 270 -9.21 1.73 10.38
C TYR A 270 -8.15 1.32 11.41
N GLN A 271 -7.02 0.79 10.94
CA GLN A 271 -5.87 0.45 11.79
C GLN A 271 -5.29 1.68 12.51
N LEU A 272 -5.15 2.82 11.82
CA LEU A 272 -4.68 4.07 12.44
C LEU A 272 -5.64 4.56 13.52
N LEU A 273 -6.95 4.35 13.35
CA LEU A 273 -7.93 4.69 14.38
C LEU A 273 -7.74 3.80 15.60
N VAL A 274 -7.77 2.48 15.42
CA VAL A 274 -7.65 1.47 16.49
C VAL A 274 -6.34 1.63 17.29
N LEU A 275 -5.23 1.94 16.62
CA LEU A 275 -3.94 2.15 17.28
C LEU A 275 -3.93 3.42 18.15
N GLN A 276 -4.67 4.46 17.79
CA GLN A 276 -4.77 5.67 18.63
C GLN A 276 -5.71 5.44 19.81
N LYS A 277 -6.87 4.83 19.56
CA LYS A 277 -7.91 4.57 20.56
C LYS A 277 -8.83 3.47 20.08
N GLU A 278 -9.37 2.69 21.01
CA GLU A 278 -10.41 1.71 20.70
C GLU A 278 -11.62 2.38 20.03
N VAL A 279 -12.06 1.81 18.91
CA VAL A 279 -13.25 2.26 18.18
C VAL A 279 -14.37 1.26 18.45
N PRO A 280 -15.30 1.56 19.39
CA PRO A 280 -16.38 0.64 19.69
C PRO A 280 -17.32 0.50 18.50
N LEU A 281 -17.82 -0.72 18.29
CA LEU A 281 -18.90 -0.96 17.33
C LEU A 281 -20.22 -0.52 17.97
N LEU A 282 -20.95 0.35 17.29
CA LEU A 282 -22.26 0.83 17.71
C LEU A 282 -23.37 0.08 16.96
N PRO A 283 -24.61 0.09 17.47
CA PRO A 283 -25.75 -0.51 16.76
C PRO A 283 -25.87 0.00 15.31
N GLY A 284 -25.97 -0.95 14.39
CA GLY A 284 -26.05 -0.69 12.95
C GLY A 284 -24.70 -0.49 12.24
N ASP A 285 -23.57 -0.65 12.92
CA ASP A 285 -22.29 -0.82 12.23
C ASP A 285 -22.26 -2.18 11.50
N GLU A 286 -21.71 -2.18 10.29
CA GLU A 286 -21.53 -3.44 9.54
C GLU A 286 -20.39 -4.25 10.16
N GLU A 287 -20.46 -5.57 9.99
CA GLU A 287 -19.36 -6.47 10.36
C GLU A 287 -18.05 -6.04 9.70
N SER A 288 -16.94 -6.31 10.38
CA SER A 288 -15.62 -6.01 9.81
C SER A 288 -15.33 -6.91 8.61
N ILE A 289 -14.94 -6.30 7.48
CA ILE A 289 -14.65 -6.99 6.23
C ILE A 289 -13.20 -6.75 5.79
N GLY A 290 -12.82 -7.37 4.66
CA GLY A 290 -11.57 -7.04 3.97
C GLY A 290 -10.32 -7.50 4.72
N ARG A 291 -10.29 -8.76 5.19
CA ARG A 291 -9.03 -9.40 5.63
C ARG A 291 -7.98 -9.23 4.53
N GLY A 292 -6.74 -8.91 4.91
CA GLY A 292 -5.68 -8.64 3.95
C GLY A 292 -5.49 -9.79 2.96
N LEU A 293 -5.61 -9.50 1.67
CA LEU A 293 -5.56 -10.53 0.62
C LEU A 293 -4.15 -11.12 0.55
N PRO A 294 -3.96 -12.43 0.78
CA PRO A 294 -2.64 -13.03 0.76
C PRO A 294 -2.08 -13.05 -0.67
N ILE A 295 -0.83 -12.63 -0.84
CA ILE A 295 -0.10 -12.86 -2.09
C ILE A 295 0.89 -14.02 -1.88
N TYR A 296 0.71 -15.07 -2.67
CA TYR A 296 1.69 -16.14 -2.79
C TYR A 296 2.73 -15.76 -3.84
N GLY A 297 4.01 -16.03 -3.59
CA GLY A 297 5.08 -15.83 -4.57
C GLY A 297 4.76 -16.54 -5.89
N SER A 298 5.20 -15.98 -7.02
CA SER A 298 4.96 -16.56 -8.33
C SER A 298 5.61 -17.96 -8.41
N GLU A 299 4.81 -19.01 -8.30
CA GLU A 299 5.24 -20.36 -8.64
C GLU A 299 5.47 -20.38 -10.16
N SER A 300 6.73 -20.40 -10.56
CA SER A 300 7.07 -20.64 -11.95
C SER A 300 6.59 -22.03 -12.36
N GLY A 301 5.44 -22.09 -13.03
CA GLY A 301 5.03 -23.18 -13.91
C GLY A 301 4.41 -24.40 -13.25
N ARG A 302 3.18 -24.29 -12.74
CA ARG A 302 2.21 -25.39 -12.85
C ARG A 302 0.89 -24.89 -13.42
N ASN A 303 0.53 -25.49 -14.54
CA ASN A 303 -0.75 -25.40 -15.21
C ASN A 303 -1.87 -25.74 -14.23
N GLU A 304 -2.78 -24.79 -13.98
CA GLU A 304 -4.17 -25.11 -13.70
C GLU A 304 -5.04 -24.28 -14.63
N GLY A 305 -5.27 -24.84 -15.82
CA GLY A 305 -6.41 -24.45 -16.63
C GLY A 305 -7.58 -25.34 -16.28
N SER A 306 -8.67 -24.74 -15.76
CA SER A 306 -10.05 -25.12 -16.11
C SER A 306 -11.08 -24.29 -15.35
N GLY A 307 -11.88 -23.50 -16.09
CA GLY A 307 -13.25 -23.07 -15.76
C GLY A 307 -13.39 -22.01 -14.66
N LEU A 308 -13.95 -20.82 -14.90
CA LEU A 308 -15.28 -20.62 -15.45
C LEU A 308 -15.33 -19.28 -16.23
N ARG A 309 -15.59 -19.38 -17.53
CA ARG A 309 -16.13 -18.26 -18.32
C ARG A 309 -17.61 -18.14 -18.01
N GLY A 310 -18.00 -17.14 -17.24
CA GLY A 310 -19.37 -16.65 -17.14
C GLY A 310 -19.54 -15.38 -17.97
N ARG A 311 -19.74 -15.52 -19.28
CA ARG A 311 -20.37 -14.46 -20.09
C ARG A 311 -21.79 -14.25 -19.56
N ARG A 312 -22.20 -13.02 -19.25
CA ARG A 312 -23.49 -12.47 -19.72
C ARG A 312 -23.37 -10.97 -19.97
N ARG A 313 -23.60 -10.60 -21.23
CA ARG A 313 -24.04 -9.27 -21.65
C ARG A 313 -25.58 -9.24 -21.55
N LEU A 314 -26.10 -8.06 -21.20
CA LEU A 314 -27.33 -7.42 -21.70
C LEU A 314 -28.60 -8.28 -21.82
N CYS A 315 -29.55 -8.00 -20.93
CA CYS A 315 -30.84 -7.43 -21.29
C CYS A 315 -31.06 -6.21 -20.38
#